data_AF-A0A2I2KZ19-F1
#
_entry.id   AF-A0A2I2KZ19-F1
#
_cell.length_a   1.000
_cell.length_b   1.000
_cell.length_c   1.000
_cell.angle_alpha   90.00
_cell.angle_beta   90.00
_cell.angle_gamma   90.00
#
_symmetry.space_group_name_H-M   'P 1'
#
loop_
_entity.id
_entity.type
_entity.pdbx_description
1 polymer ?
#
loop_
_entity_poly.entity_id
_entity_poly.type
_entity_poly.pdbx_seq_one_letter_code
_entity_poly.pdbx_strand_id
1 'polypeptide(L)'
;MKALAAAGAGALALLVLFLGVAAGVLASLNPLGSPPSQTAADDIPPAYQQLYVAAAATCPGLPWTVLAAVGKTETDHGRNPDWTSDAGAVGPMQFLPSTFAAYAVDADGGGPDINDPADAIYSAAAYLCASGARDGTNIEHFQSWFF
;
A
#
# COMPACT_ATOMS: atom_id res chain seq x y z
N MET A 1 -22.77 -47.88 -41.87
CA MET A 1 -21.60 -47.00 -42.09
C MET A 1 -22.16 -45.61 -42.33
N LYS A 2 -21.85 -44.50 -41.65
CA LYS A 2 -20.94 -44.10 -40.58
C LYS A 2 -21.53 -42.78 -40.03
N ALA A 3 -21.50 -42.60 -38.71
CA ALA A 3 -21.78 -41.31 -38.06
C ALA A 3 -20.56 -40.38 -38.15
N LEU A 4 -20.79 -39.05 -38.09
CA LEU A 4 -19.86 -38.01 -37.61
C LEU A 4 -20.73 -36.78 -37.27
N ALA A 5 -21.11 -36.56 -36.01
CA ALA A 5 -20.35 -35.93 -34.91
C ALA A 5 -20.28 -34.39 -35.02
N ALA A 6 -21.22 -33.71 -34.37
CA ALA A 6 -21.13 -32.30 -34.00
C ALA A 6 -20.69 -32.22 -32.53
N ALA A 7 -19.41 -31.97 -32.29
CA ALA A 7 -18.86 -31.72 -30.95
C ALA A 7 -17.85 -30.56 -31.07
N GLY A 8 -18.32 -29.34 -30.86
CA GLY A 8 -17.47 -28.14 -30.99
C GLY A 8 -17.77 -27.01 -29.99
N ALA A 9 -18.98 -26.92 -29.43
CA ALA A 9 -19.34 -25.78 -28.57
C ALA A 9 -19.16 -26.02 -27.06
N GLY A 10 -19.23 -27.27 -26.60
CA GLY A 10 -19.21 -27.58 -25.15
C GLY A 10 -17.84 -27.43 -24.48
N ALA A 11 -16.75 -27.75 -25.19
CA ALA A 11 -15.40 -27.73 -24.62
C ALA A 11 -14.85 -26.29 -24.45
N LEU A 12 -15.20 -25.38 -25.35
CA LEU A 12 -14.83 -23.95 -25.26
C LEU A 12 -15.57 -23.24 -24.11
N ALA A 13 -16.85 -23.52 -23.91
CA ALA A 13 -17.62 -22.93 -22.81
C ALA A 13 -17.07 -23.37 -21.42
N LEU A 14 -16.70 -24.64 -21.26
CA LEU A 14 -16.09 -25.15 -20.03
C LEU A 14 -14.70 -24.57 -19.78
N LEU A 15 -13.86 -24.37 -20.82
CA LEU A 15 -12.53 -23.77 -20.67
C LEU A 15 -12.61 -22.29 -20.23
N VAL A 16 -13.58 -21.53 -20.75
CA VAL A 16 -13.82 -20.13 -20.36
C VAL A 16 -14.38 -20.02 -18.94
N LEU A 17 -15.22 -20.98 -18.51
CA LEU A 17 -15.69 -21.07 -17.12
C LEU A 17 -14.57 -21.41 -16.13
N PHE A 18 -13.62 -22.29 -16.48
CA PHE A 18 -12.46 -22.57 -15.63
C PHE A 18 -11.44 -21.42 -15.59
N LEU A 19 -11.20 -20.71 -16.70
CA LEU A 19 -10.37 -19.49 -16.71
C LEU A 19 -11.02 -18.34 -15.93
N GLY A 20 -12.35 -18.17 -16.03
CA GLY A 20 -13.08 -17.15 -15.28
C GLY A 20 -13.11 -17.41 -13.77
N VAL A 21 -13.27 -18.67 -13.36
CA VAL A 21 -13.19 -19.07 -11.94
C VAL A 21 -11.76 -18.94 -11.41
N ALA A 22 -10.74 -19.28 -12.19
CA ALA A 22 -9.34 -19.10 -11.78
C ALA A 22 -8.99 -17.60 -11.59
N ALA A 23 -9.43 -16.72 -12.49
CA ALA A 23 -9.25 -15.27 -12.33
C ALA A 23 -10.03 -14.70 -11.13
N GLY A 24 -11.26 -15.17 -10.89
CA GLY A 24 -12.06 -14.77 -9.73
C GLY A 24 -11.50 -15.25 -8.39
N VAL A 25 -10.94 -16.47 -8.35
CA VAL A 25 -10.30 -17.03 -7.14
C VAL A 25 -8.96 -16.35 -6.85
N LEU A 26 -8.17 -16.00 -7.88
CA LEU A 26 -6.92 -15.23 -7.70
C LEU A 26 -7.18 -13.79 -7.24
N ALA A 27 -8.23 -13.14 -7.76
CA ALA A 27 -8.65 -11.81 -7.28
C ALA A 27 -9.12 -11.82 -5.82
N SER A 28 -9.66 -12.96 -5.35
CA SER A 28 -10.10 -13.16 -3.96
C SER A 28 -8.94 -13.40 -2.98
N LEU A 29 -7.74 -13.68 -3.51
CA LEU A 29 -6.52 -13.88 -2.73
C LEU A 29 -5.64 -12.63 -2.69
N ASN A 30 -6.10 -11.46 -3.18
CA ASN A 30 -5.24 -10.29 -3.37
C ASN A 30 -4.63 -9.85 -2.02
N PRO A 31 -3.36 -10.19 -1.73
CA PRO A 31 -2.74 -9.88 -0.43
C PRO A 31 -2.40 -8.38 -0.31
N LEU A 32 -2.69 -7.62 -1.38
CA LEU A 32 -2.16 -6.30 -1.68
C LEU A 32 -3.22 -5.19 -1.60
N GLY A 33 -4.41 -5.46 -1.05
CA GLY A 33 -5.52 -4.49 -1.06
C GLY A 33 -6.08 -4.23 -2.46
N SER A 34 -6.86 -3.16 -2.68
CA SER A 34 -7.37 -2.83 -4.01
C SER A 34 -6.23 -2.37 -4.95
N PRO A 35 -6.19 -2.78 -6.23
CA PRO A 35 -5.17 -2.31 -7.17
C PRO A 35 -5.25 -0.78 -7.34
N PRO A 36 -4.13 -0.11 -7.67
CA PRO A 36 -4.14 1.33 -7.96
C PRO A 36 -5.04 1.62 -9.17
N SER A 37 -5.63 2.82 -9.19
CA SER A 37 -6.20 3.36 -10.43
C SER A 37 -5.07 3.67 -11.43
N GLN A 38 -5.41 3.84 -12.72
CA GLN A 38 -4.39 4.21 -13.72
C GLN A 38 -3.67 5.50 -13.35
N THR A 39 -4.40 6.51 -12.88
CA THR A 39 -3.81 7.78 -12.40
C THR A 39 -2.83 7.56 -11.25
N ALA A 40 -3.17 6.69 -10.28
CA ALA A 40 -2.27 6.37 -9.18
C ALA A 40 -1.05 5.57 -9.65
N ALA A 41 -1.22 4.64 -10.60
CA ALA A 41 -0.12 3.88 -11.19
C ALA A 41 0.85 4.75 -12.00
N ASP A 42 0.34 5.82 -12.63
CA ASP A 42 1.16 6.78 -13.39
C ASP A 42 1.89 7.78 -12.47
N ASP A 43 1.32 8.11 -11.30
CA ASP A 43 1.89 9.08 -10.35
C ASP A 43 2.84 8.44 -9.32
N ILE A 44 2.50 7.27 -8.77
CA ILE A 44 3.23 6.68 -7.64
C ILE A 44 4.43 5.88 -8.16
N PRO A 45 5.67 6.11 -7.68
CA PRO A 45 6.80 5.26 -8.03
C PRO A 45 6.54 3.80 -7.64
N PRO A 46 6.80 2.81 -8.50
CA PRO A 46 6.43 1.41 -8.22
C PRO A 46 6.98 0.86 -6.90
N ALA A 47 8.19 1.26 -6.50
CA ALA A 47 8.78 0.87 -5.22
C ALA A 47 7.96 1.41 -4.03
N TYR A 48 7.60 2.69 -4.06
CA TYR A 48 6.75 3.31 -3.03
C TYR A 48 5.36 2.68 -2.99
N GLN A 49 4.77 2.39 -4.15
CA GLN A 49 3.46 1.74 -4.21
C GLN A 49 3.47 0.37 -3.49
N GLN A 50 4.51 -0.44 -3.73
CA GLN A 50 4.67 -1.72 -3.06
C GLN A 50 4.83 -1.54 -1.55
N LEU A 51 5.60 -0.54 -1.11
CA LEU A 51 5.77 -0.22 0.31
C LEU A 51 4.46 0.21 0.96
N TYR A 52 3.69 1.12 0.36
CA TYR A 52 2.39 1.55 0.92
C TYR A 52 1.43 0.38 1.08
N VAL A 53 1.36 -0.49 0.08
CA VAL A 53 0.50 -1.67 0.11
C VAL A 53 0.93 -2.64 1.22
N ALA A 54 2.23 -2.96 1.29
CA ALA A 54 2.76 -3.92 2.25
C ALA A 54 2.66 -3.38 3.70
N ALA A 55 3.00 -2.11 3.91
CA ALA A 55 2.92 -1.47 5.22
C ALA A 55 1.48 -1.38 5.72
N ALA A 56 0.52 -1.01 4.86
CA ALA A 56 -0.89 -0.94 5.26
C ALA A 56 -1.45 -2.30 5.72
N ALA A 57 -0.98 -3.41 5.14
CA ALA A 57 -1.38 -4.75 5.54
C ALA A 57 -1.00 -5.09 7.00
N THR A 58 -0.08 -4.35 7.63
CA THR A 58 0.27 -4.52 9.05
C THR A 58 -0.80 -3.96 10.01
N CYS A 59 -1.72 -3.12 9.50
CA CYS A 59 -2.84 -2.59 10.26
C CYS A 59 -4.18 -2.97 9.63
N PRO A 60 -4.94 -3.92 10.21
CA PRO A 60 -6.24 -4.32 9.69
C PRO A 60 -7.16 -3.12 9.49
N GLY A 61 -7.72 -2.98 8.27
CA GLY A 61 -8.64 -1.90 7.92
C GLY A 61 -7.99 -0.58 7.50
N LEU A 62 -6.65 -0.43 7.59
CA LEU A 62 -5.95 0.73 7.03
C LEU A 62 -5.85 0.59 5.50
N PRO A 63 -6.49 1.47 4.71
CA PRO A 63 -6.31 1.44 3.26
C PRO A 63 -4.92 1.96 2.86
N TRP A 64 -4.22 1.28 1.96
CA TRP A 64 -2.90 1.71 1.50
C TRP A 64 -2.90 3.10 0.84
N THR A 65 -4.04 3.51 0.26
CA THR A 65 -4.22 4.82 -0.35
C THR A 65 -4.06 5.96 0.64
N VAL A 66 -4.29 5.70 1.93
CA VAL A 66 -4.00 6.66 2.99
C VAL A 66 -2.50 6.90 3.09
N LEU A 67 -1.68 5.84 3.22
CA LEU A 67 -0.23 5.99 3.26
C LEU A 67 0.30 6.65 1.98
N ALA A 68 -0.26 6.31 0.83
CA ALA A 68 0.08 6.96 -0.43
C ALA A 68 -0.27 8.45 -0.43
N ALA A 69 -1.44 8.83 0.10
CA ALA A 69 -1.82 10.23 0.23
C ALA A 69 -0.87 11.00 1.15
N VAL A 70 -0.43 10.40 2.27
CA VAL A 70 0.61 10.99 3.13
C VAL A 70 1.89 11.20 2.35
N GLY A 71 2.48 10.13 1.79
CA GLY A 71 3.74 10.25 1.07
C GLY A 71 3.66 11.23 -0.12
N LYS A 72 2.50 11.34 -0.77
CA LYS A 72 2.25 12.36 -1.81
C LYS A 72 2.34 13.77 -1.24
N THR A 73 1.59 14.02 -0.16
CA THR A 73 1.52 15.35 0.48
C THR A 73 2.85 15.77 1.07
N GLU A 74 3.56 14.84 1.73
CA GLU A 74 4.78 15.15 2.45
C GLU A 74 5.96 15.41 1.54
N THR A 75 6.21 14.52 0.58
CA THR A 75 7.45 14.55 -0.21
C THR A 75 7.24 14.17 -1.67
N ASP A 76 6.00 14.20 -2.17
CA ASP A 76 5.67 13.75 -3.52
C ASP A 76 6.20 12.31 -3.78
N HIS A 77 5.93 11.40 -2.84
CA HIS A 77 6.44 10.02 -2.82
C HIS A 77 7.98 9.96 -2.85
N GLY A 78 8.62 10.79 -2.02
CA GLY A 78 10.08 10.88 -1.91
C GLY A 78 10.79 11.59 -3.06
N ARG A 79 10.06 12.20 -4.01
CA ARG A 79 10.66 12.93 -5.13
C ARG A 79 11.11 14.34 -4.77
N ASN A 80 10.53 14.95 -3.73
CA ASN A 80 11.04 16.19 -3.18
C ASN A 80 12.45 15.93 -2.61
N PRO A 81 13.50 16.63 -3.06
CA PRO A 81 14.85 16.42 -2.54
C PRO A 81 15.03 16.93 -1.11
N ASP A 82 14.16 17.81 -0.63
CA ASP A 82 14.25 18.41 0.69
C ASP A 82 13.43 17.59 1.71
N TRP A 83 14.10 16.66 2.41
CA TRP A 83 13.50 15.81 3.44
C TRP A 83 13.71 16.36 4.85
N THR A 84 13.85 17.67 5.00
CA THR A 84 13.90 18.31 6.31
C THR A 84 13.15 19.62 6.23
N SER A 85 12.07 19.73 7.00
CA SER A 85 11.28 20.96 7.06
C SER A 85 11.82 21.90 8.12
N ASP A 86 11.44 23.18 8.04
CA ASP A 86 11.75 24.20 9.06
C ASP A 86 11.20 23.84 10.45
N ALA A 87 10.18 23.00 10.51
CA ALA A 87 9.59 22.49 11.76
C ALA A 87 10.38 21.30 12.35
N GLY A 88 11.42 20.83 11.67
CA GLY A 88 12.25 19.71 12.12
C GLY A 88 11.70 18.33 11.79
N ALA A 89 10.69 18.24 10.91
CA ALA A 89 10.20 16.96 10.40
C ALA A 89 11.12 16.44 9.29
N VAL A 90 11.39 15.13 9.29
CA VAL A 90 12.44 14.49 8.49
C VAL A 90 11.89 13.29 7.72
N GLY A 91 12.49 13.03 6.56
CA GLY A 91 12.30 11.81 5.77
C GLY A 91 11.05 11.83 4.87
N PRO A 92 10.80 10.76 4.11
CA PRO A 92 9.78 10.73 3.07
C PRO A 92 8.35 10.82 3.61
N MET A 93 8.15 10.52 4.89
CA MET A 93 6.86 10.63 5.59
C MET A 93 6.82 11.80 6.58
N GLN A 94 7.84 12.68 6.55
CA GLN A 94 7.91 13.92 7.35
C GLN A 94 7.58 13.71 8.83
N PHE A 95 8.25 12.76 9.47
CA PHE A 95 8.12 12.53 10.91
C PHE A 95 8.93 13.56 11.71
N LEU A 96 8.40 14.02 12.83
CA LEU A 96 9.28 14.53 13.89
C LEU A 96 10.16 13.38 14.43
N PRO A 97 11.47 13.59 14.69
CA PRO A 97 12.35 12.53 15.18
C PRO A 97 11.86 11.84 16.47
N SER A 98 11.23 12.58 17.38
CA SER A 98 10.63 12.02 18.60
C SER A 98 9.45 11.09 18.31
N THR A 99 8.64 11.44 17.33
CA THR A 99 7.49 10.62 16.91
C THR A 99 7.98 9.37 16.21
N PHE A 100 8.93 9.49 15.28
CA PHE A 100 9.56 8.31 14.67
C PHE A 100 10.13 7.37 15.74
N ALA A 101 10.89 7.90 16.71
CA ALA A 101 11.46 7.08 17.78
C ALA A 101 10.43 6.29 18.61
N ALA A 102 9.19 6.80 18.72
CA ALA A 102 8.12 6.12 19.45
C ALA A 102 7.43 5.00 18.64
N TYR A 103 7.48 5.06 17.31
CA TYR A 103 6.74 4.17 16.40
C TYR A 103 7.61 3.48 15.35
N ALA A 104 8.93 3.62 15.45
CA ALA A 104 9.90 3.15 14.48
C ALA A 104 9.74 1.65 14.21
N VAL A 105 9.71 1.30 12.93
CA VAL A 105 9.75 -0.07 12.42
C VAL A 105 11.00 -0.22 11.56
N ASP A 106 11.82 -1.22 11.89
CA ASP A 106 12.93 -1.71 11.07
C ASP A 106 12.36 -2.69 10.03
N ALA A 107 12.03 -2.17 8.86
CA ALA A 107 11.32 -2.88 7.81
C ALA A 107 12.26 -3.67 6.89
N ASP A 108 13.51 -3.23 6.75
CA ASP A 108 14.51 -3.85 5.87
C ASP A 108 15.62 -4.63 6.60
N GLY A 109 15.68 -4.55 7.93
CA GLY A 109 16.61 -5.27 8.80
C GLY A 109 17.95 -4.55 9.01
N GLY A 110 18.08 -3.29 8.57
CA GLY A 110 19.24 -2.43 8.81
C GLY A 110 19.23 -1.69 10.16
N GLY A 111 18.12 -1.79 10.89
CA GLY A 111 17.80 -0.92 12.02
C GLY A 111 17.03 0.32 11.54
N PRO A 112 16.16 0.90 12.39
CA PRO A 112 15.22 1.91 11.93
C PRO A 112 15.91 3.23 11.54
N ASP A 113 15.75 3.65 10.29
CA ASP A 113 16.20 4.94 9.75
C ASP A 113 15.01 5.77 9.24
N ILE A 114 14.83 6.97 9.80
CA ILE A 114 13.78 7.91 9.41
C ILE A 114 13.85 8.34 7.94
N ASN A 115 15.03 8.25 7.32
CA ASN A 115 15.24 8.59 5.91
C ASN A 115 15.08 7.38 4.99
N ASP A 116 15.04 6.15 5.51
CA ASP A 116 14.77 5.00 4.68
C ASP A 116 13.25 4.94 4.34
N PRO A 117 12.88 4.86 3.05
CA PRO A 117 11.47 4.82 2.68
C PRO A 117 10.69 3.64 3.24
N ALA A 118 11.31 2.46 3.36
CA ALA A 118 10.61 1.30 3.92
C ALA A 118 10.32 1.55 5.40
N ASP A 119 11.34 1.94 6.18
CA ASP A 119 11.19 2.19 7.61
C ASP A 119 10.20 3.33 7.89
N ALA A 120 10.31 4.45 7.17
CA ALA A 120 9.41 5.57 7.32
C ALA A 120 7.95 5.20 7.01
N ILE A 121 7.69 4.45 5.93
CA ILE A 121 6.33 4.06 5.54
C ILE A 121 5.74 3.02 6.50
N TYR A 122 6.52 2.04 6.95
CA TYR A 122 6.06 1.08 7.95
C TYR A 122 5.82 1.74 9.32
N SER A 123 6.67 2.69 9.70
CA SER A 123 6.48 3.49 10.92
C SER A 123 5.22 4.36 10.84
N ALA A 124 4.91 4.91 9.65
CA ALA A 124 3.65 5.63 9.42
C ALA A 124 2.43 4.71 9.58
N ALA A 125 2.48 3.48 9.07
CA ALA A 125 1.42 2.50 9.28
C ALA A 125 1.26 2.15 10.77
N ALA A 126 2.36 1.97 11.50
CA ALA A 126 2.33 1.70 12.94
C ALA A 126 1.73 2.86 13.74
N TYR A 127 2.16 4.10 13.46
CA TYR A 127 1.61 5.32 14.07
C TYR A 127 0.10 5.42 13.86
N LEU A 128 -0.34 5.26 12.61
CA LEU A 128 -1.76 5.33 12.26
C LEU A 128 -2.57 4.25 12.97
N CYS A 129 -2.05 3.02 13.02
CA CYS A 129 -2.73 1.93 13.68
C CYS A 129 -2.90 2.20 15.18
N ALA A 130 -1.85 2.71 15.83
CA ALA A 130 -1.89 3.10 17.25
C ALA A 130 -2.84 4.29 17.51
N SER A 131 -2.97 5.18 16.52
CA SER A 131 -3.86 6.35 16.55
C SER A 131 -5.33 6.02 16.24
N GLY A 132 -5.65 4.73 16.09
CA GLY A 132 -7.02 4.26 15.92
C GLY A 132 -7.45 4.06 14.47
N ALA A 133 -6.52 4.04 13.50
CA ALA A 133 -6.83 3.72 12.09
C ALA A 133 -7.31 2.28 11.86
N ARG A 134 -7.17 1.41 12.88
CA ARG A 134 -7.61 0.02 12.81
C ARG A 134 -9.12 -0.06 12.53
N ASP A 135 -9.49 -1.08 11.77
CA ASP A 135 -10.85 -1.37 11.32
C ASP A 135 -11.47 -0.24 10.47
N GLY A 136 -10.63 0.61 9.85
CA GLY A 136 -11.05 1.71 8.99
C GLY A 136 -11.65 2.90 9.74
N THR A 137 -11.49 2.95 11.06
CA THR A 137 -11.98 4.05 11.90
C THR A 137 -10.93 5.16 12.00
N ASN A 138 -11.31 6.40 12.32
CA ASN A 138 -10.39 7.54 12.55
C ASN A 138 -9.32 7.80 11.46
N ILE A 139 -9.56 7.36 10.23
CA ILE A 139 -8.70 7.58 9.05
C ILE A 139 -8.71 9.04 8.56
N GLU A 140 -9.13 10.00 9.39
CA GLU A 140 -9.15 11.42 9.02
C GLU A 140 -8.21 12.25 9.91
N HIS A 141 -7.69 11.66 10.99
CA HIS A 141 -6.85 12.35 11.99
C HIS A 141 -5.36 12.34 11.65
N PHE A 142 -5.08 12.49 10.36
CA PHE A 142 -3.76 12.58 9.76
C PHE A 142 -2.96 13.77 10.28
N GLN A 143 -3.59 14.91 10.54
CA GLN A 143 -2.90 16.15 10.91
C GLN A 143 -2.14 16.12 12.25
N SER A 144 -2.27 15.05 13.05
CA SER A 144 -1.60 14.91 14.34
C SER A 144 -0.14 14.44 14.26
N TRP A 145 0.31 13.84 13.15
CA TRP A 145 1.71 13.34 13.03
C TRP A 145 2.77 14.44 12.91
N PHE A 146 2.36 15.70 12.70
CA PHE A 146 3.25 16.86 12.61
C PHE A 146 3.52 17.57 13.94
N PHE A 147 2.75 17.30 15.01
CA PHE A 147 2.77 18.09 16.24
C PHE A 147 2.58 17.24 17.52
#